data_AF-A0A3S2CAJ8-F1
#
_entry.id   AF-A0A3S2CAJ8-F1
#
_cell.length_a   1.000
_cell.length_b   1.000
_cell.length_c   1.000
_cell.angle_alpha   90.00
_cell.angle_beta   90.00
_cell.angle_gamma   90.00
#
_symmetry.space_group_name_H-M   'P 1'
#
loop_
_entity.id
_entity.type
_entity.pdbx_description
1 polymer ?
#
loop_
_entity_poly.entity_id
_entity_poly.type
_entity_poly.pdbx_seq_one_letter_code
_entity_poly.pdbx_strand_id
1 'polypeptide(L)'
;PTAAVLKQVRFRVGNLFGSRASFGQEVYDIVLFRNLLIYFNRELQDRALICLKDLLAKDGLLLVGPAEAALPRLHGFISAEWPLAFAFLKSEPVKTTAPTVSAAIPVPTPTPKVNKSKPLLRPRPTIGNEARGQAPAKPLAKASESLIAVERIANAGRVKEAQEVALAHLKEFGPSAQIFYLLGLVQDADGAAPQAAQSYRKALYLAPNHREALIHLALLLRKQGDHNGAEALAGRLGRVQKRSGS
;
A
#
# COMPACT_ATOMS: atom_id res chain seq x y z
N PRO A 1 22.64 -18.53 0.19
CA PRO A 1 21.90 -19.80 0.01
C PRO A 1 22.84 -20.97 -0.33
N THR A 2 22.72 -22.10 0.38
CA THR A 2 23.51 -23.32 0.12
C THR A 2 23.09 -24.02 -1.18
N ALA A 3 24.00 -24.74 -1.82
CA ALA A 3 23.74 -25.45 -3.09
C ALA A 3 22.58 -26.46 -3.01
N ALA A 4 22.30 -27.00 -1.81
CA ALA A 4 21.17 -27.89 -1.57
C ALA A 4 19.81 -27.17 -1.69
N VAL A 5 19.71 -25.93 -1.22
CA VAL A 5 18.47 -25.13 -1.28
C VAL A 5 18.17 -24.72 -2.72
N LEU A 6 19.20 -24.36 -3.50
CA LEU A 6 19.02 -23.95 -4.89
C LEU A 6 18.44 -25.08 -5.77
N LYS A 7 18.71 -26.36 -5.45
CA LYS A 7 18.14 -27.51 -6.15
C LYS A 7 16.64 -27.75 -5.87
N GLN A 8 16.10 -27.13 -4.82
CA GLN A 8 14.67 -27.22 -4.46
C GLN A 8 13.84 -26.10 -5.09
N VAL A 9 14.47 -25.11 -5.73
CA VAL A 9 13.79 -23.96 -6.34
C VAL A 9 13.53 -24.22 -7.82
N ARG A 10 12.28 -24.11 -8.25
CA ARG A 10 11.89 -24.15 -9.66
C ARG A 10 11.35 -22.78 -10.08
N PHE A 11 12.07 -22.11 -10.97
CA PHE A 11 11.61 -20.86 -11.56
C PHE A 11 10.66 -21.14 -12.74
N ARG A 12 9.57 -20.39 -12.81
CA ARG A 12 8.61 -20.43 -13.92
C ARG A 12 8.25 -19.01 -14.33
N VAL A 13 8.10 -18.81 -15.63
CA VAL A 13 7.56 -17.58 -16.19
C VAL A 13 6.09 -17.83 -16.48
N GLY A 14 5.21 -16.99 -15.91
CA GLY A 14 3.76 -17.13 -16.07
C GLY A 14 3.07 -15.78 -16.00
N ASN A 15 1.93 -15.68 -16.70
CA ASN A 15 1.04 -14.53 -16.60
C ASN A 15 -0.08 -14.86 -15.61
N LEU A 16 -0.21 -14.06 -14.54
CA LEU A 16 -1.21 -14.26 -13.50
C LEU A 16 -2.65 -14.24 -14.03
N PHE A 17 -2.92 -13.45 -15.07
CA PHE A 17 -4.23 -13.38 -15.71
C PHE A 17 -4.39 -14.36 -16.88
N GLY A 18 -3.35 -15.14 -17.18
CA GLY A 18 -3.34 -16.13 -18.24
C GLY A 18 -3.85 -17.49 -17.78
N SER A 19 -3.53 -18.53 -18.55
CA SER A 19 -3.89 -19.90 -18.17
C SER A 19 -3.17 -20.34 -16.89
N ARG A 20 -3.92 -20.96 -15.97
CA ARG A 20 -3.41 -21.54 -14.72
C ARG A 20 -2.25 -22.52 -14.95
N ALA A 21 -2.24 -23.21 -16.10
CA ALA A 21 -1.17 -24.13 -16.49
C ALA A 21 0.22 -23.46 -16.52
N SER A 22 0.31 -22.12 -16.65
CA SER A 22 1.56 -21.37 -16.60
C SER A 22 2.25 -21.43 -15.23
N PHE A 23 1.48 -21.65 -14.15
CA PHE A 23 2.03 -21.84 -12.79
C PHE A 23 2.22 -23.33 -12.48
N GLY A 24 1.42 -24.20 -13.10
CA GLY A 24 1.48 -25.65 -12.96
C GLY A 24 0.08 -26.23 -12.88
N GLN A 25 -0.01 -27.54 -12.68
CA GLN A 25 -1.29 -28.19 -12.35
C GLN A 25 -1.48 -28.40 -10.85
N GLU A 26 -0.45 -28.13 -10.06
CA GLU A 26 -0.45 -28.31 -8.61
C GLU A 26 -1.16 -27.14 -7.90
N VAL A 27 -1.65 -27.42 -6.70
CA VAL A 27 -2.12 -26.40 -5.76
C VAL A 27 -0.98 -26.05 -4.81
N TYR A 28 -0.94 -24.80 -4.37
CA TYR A 28 0.10 -24.31 -3.46
C TYR A 28 -0.43 -24.23 -2.04
N ASP A 29 0.34 -24.76 -1.07
CA ASP A 29 0.04 -24.59 0.35
C ASP A 29 0.27 -23.15 0.80
N ILE A 30 1.28 -22.49 0.21
CA ILE A 30 1.65 -21.11 0.54
C ILE A 30 1.90 -20.32 -0.73
N VAL A 31 1.29 -19.14 -0.83
CA VAL A 31 1.58 -18.14 -1.86
C VAL A 31 2.10 -16.88 -1.17
N LEU A 32 3.29 -16.44 -1.57
CA LEU A 32 3.90 -15.21 -1.07
C LEU A 32 4.10 -14.21 -2.21
N PHE A 33 3.70 -12.95 -2.01
CA PHE A 33 4.04 -11.88 -2.94
C PHE A 33 4.21 -10.54 -2.22
N ARG A 34 5.02 -9.64 -2.81
CA ARG A 34 5.27 -8.29 -2.31
C ARG A 34 5.38 -7.34 -3.48
N ASN A 35 4.71 -6.21 -3.36
CA ASN A 35 4.51 -5.18 -4.39
C ASN A 35 3.92 -5.69 -5.71
N LEU A 36 3.10 -6.74 -5.70
CA LEU A 36 2.46 -7.24 -6.93
C LEU A 36 1.25 -6.38 -7.30
N LEU A 37 0.37 -6.13 -6.33
CA LEU A 37 -0.94 -5.52 -6.59
C LEU A 37 -0.87 -4.00 -6.80
N ILE A 38 0.23 -3.37 -6.38
CA ILE A 38 0.41 -1.90 -6.47
C ILE A 38 0.52 -1.40 -7.92
N TYR A 39 0.84 -2.29 -8.86
CA TYR A 39 0.94 -1.97 -10.29
C TYR A 39 -0.38 -2.14 -11.04
N PHE A 40 -1.42 -2.62 -10.34
CA PHE A 40 -2.71 -2.91 -10.93
C PHE A 40 -3.75 -1.86 -10.51
N ASN A 41 -4.66 -1.56 -11.43
CA ASN A 41 -5.88 -0.81 -11.10
C ASN A 41 -6.83 -1.70 -10.28
N ARG A 42 -7.91 -1.12 -9.76
CA ARG A 42 -8.82 -1.85 -8.85
C ARG A 42 -9.37 -3.13 -9.48
N GLU A 43 -9.79 -3.08 -10.75
CA GLU A 43 -10.33 -4.27 -11.42
C GLU A 43 -9.28 -5.39 -11.56
N LEU A 44 -8.04 -5.05 -11.91
CA LEU A 44 -6.95 -6.02 -12.03
C LEU A 44 -6.47 -6.54 -10.67
N GLN A 45 -6.51 -5.73 -9.61
CA GLN A 45 -6.23 -6.18 -8.24
C GLN A 45 -7.23 -7.25 -7.80
N ASP A 46 -8.52 -6.98 -8.04
CA ASP A 46 -9.59 -7.91 -7.68
C ASP A 46 -9.46 -9.23 -8.45
N ARG A 47 -9.19 -9.16 -9.77
CA ARG A 47 -8.93 -10.36 -10.59
C ARG A 47 -7.68 -11.11 -10.16
N ALA A 48 -6.59 -10.41 -9.82
CA ALA A 48 -5.35 -11.03 -9.37
C ALA A 48 -5.58 -11.85 -8.09
N LEU A 49 -6.32 -11.31 -7.12
CA LEU A 49 -6.64 -12.01 -5.88
C LEU A 49 -7.52 -13.24 -6.10
N ILE A 50 -8.45 -13.20 -7.06
CA ILE A 50 -9.23 -14.38 -7.46
C ILE A 50 -8.30 -15.47 -8.02
N CYS A 51 -7.44 -15.12 -8.98
CA CYS A 51 -6.47 -16.05 -9.56
C CYS A 51 -5.53 -16.65 -8.50
N LEU A 52 -5.02 -15.83 -7.58
CA LEU A 52 -4.16 -16.29 -6.48
C LEU A 52 -4.92 -17.21 -5.51
N LYS A 53 -6.20 -16.92 -5.24
CA LYS A 53 -7.07 -17.79 -4.44
C LYS A 53 -7.26 -19.15 -5.11
N ASP A 54 -7.41 -19.19 -6.44
CA ASP A 54 -7.56 -20.46 -7.17
C ASP A 54 -6.30 -21.32 -7.19
N LEU A 55 -5.12 -20.69 -7.10
CA LEU A 55 -3.83 -21.37 -7.00
C LEU A 55 -3.59 -21.98 -5.60
N LEU A 56 -4.21 -21.42 -4.55
CA LEU A 56 -4.06 -21.90 -3.18
C LEU A 56 -4.86 -23.19 -2.91
N ALA A 57 -4.26 -24.10 -2.15
CA ALA A 57 -4.94 -25.24 -1.52
C ALA A 57 -6.08 -24.76 -0.61
N LYS A 58 -6.99 -25.66 -0.19
CA LYS A 58 -8.19 -25.31 0.59
C LYS A 58 -7.86 -24.53 1.86
N ASP A 59 -6.86 -24.97 2.60
CA ASP A 59 -6.36 -24.33 3.82
C ASP A 59 -5.08 -23.51 3.56
N GLY A 60 -4.88 -23.08 2.31
CA GLY A 60 -3.65 -22.42 1.89
C GLY A 60 -3.45 -21.04 2.52
N LEU A 61 -2.18 -20.70 2.72
CA LEU A 61 -1.73 -19.46 3.33
C LEU A 61 -1.28 -18.45 2.27
N LEU A 62 -1.83 -17.24 2.33
CA LEU A 62 -1.41 -16.08 1.55
C LEU A 62 -0.59 -15.13 2.43
N LEU A 63 0.66 -14.88 2.05
CA LEU A 63 1.54 -13.92 2.72
C LEU A 63 1.80 -12.74 1.79
N VAL A 64 1.53 -11.53 2.27
CA VAL A 64 1.61 -10.33 1.45
C VAL A 64 2.52 -9.26 2.04
N GLY A 65 2.92 -8.30 1.21
CA GLY A 65 3.61 -7.10 1.67
C GLY A 65 2.67 -6.13 2.41
N PRO A 66 3.24 -5.15 3.14
CA PRO A 66 2.46 -4.14 3.86
C PRO A 66 1.51 -3.33 2.95
N ALA A 67 1.95 -3.06 1.71
CA ALA A 67 1.18 -2.29 0.73
C ALA A 67 -0.09 -3.03 0.27
N GLU A 68 -0.11 -4.36 0.35
CA GLU A 68 -1.20 -5.19 -0.12
C GLU A 68 -2.11 -5.73 0.98
N ALA A 69 -1.72 -5.59 2.25
CA ALA A 69 -2.38 -6.18 3.40
C ALA A 69 -3.88 -5.82 3.54
N ALA A 70 -4.31 -4.70 2.95
CA ALA A 70 -5.71 -4.27 3.01
C ALA A 70 -6.63 -5.04 2.04
N LEU A 71 -6.09 -5.64 0.99
CA LEU A 71 -6.89 -6.21 -0.10
C LEU A 71 -7.38 -7.64 0.18
N PRO A 72 -6.57 -8.59 0.70
CA PRO A 72 -7.02 -9.97 0.92
C PRO A 72 -8.32 -10.10 1.74
N ARG A 73 -8.50 -9.29 2.79
CA ARG A 73 -9.75 -9.33 3.60
C ARG A 73 -10.99 -8.99 2.80
N LEU A 74 -10.89 -8.10 1.80
CA LEU A 74 -12.01 -7.74 0.93
C LEU A 74 -12.41 -8.88 -0.03
N HIS A 75 -11.52 -9.84 -0.26
CA HIS A 75 -11.72 -11.00 -1.15
C HIS A 75 -11.95 -12.31 -0.38
N GLY A 76 -12.42 -12.20 0.86
CA GLY A 76 -12.82 -13.35 1.67
C GLY A 76 -11.66 -14.21 2.15
N PHE A 77 -10.48 -13.61 2.35
CA PHE A 77 -9.44 -14.24 3.14
C PHE A 77 -9.56 -13.86 4.62
N ILE A 78 -9.24 -14.80 5.52
CA ILE A 78 -9.24 -14.57 6.97
C ILE A 78 -7.81 -14.26 7.41
N SER A 79 -7.63 -13.20 8.19
CA SER A 79 -6.33 -12.87 8.78
C SER A 79 -5.92 -13.94 9.79
N ALA A 80 -4.69 -14.45 9.68
CA ALA A 80 -4.12 -15.40 10.63
C ALA A 80 -3.64 -14.74 11.93
N GLU A 81 -3.63 -13.40 11.98
CA GLU A 81 -3.26 -12.57 13.15
C GLU A 81 -1.86 -12.85 13.71
N TRP A 82 -0.95 -13.30 12.85
CA TRP A 82 0.43 -13.55 13.23
C TRP A 82 1.19 -12.23 13.44
N PRO A 83 1.89 -12.05 14.57
CA PRO A 83 2.71 -10.87 14.80
C PRO A 83 3.74 -10.69 13.68
N LEU A 84 3.87 -9.47 13.17
CA LEU A 84 4.84 -9.08 12.12
C LEU A 84 4.65 -9.73 10.74
N ALA A 85 3.56 -10.48 10.52
CA ALA A 85 3.26 -11.09 9.23
C ALA A 85 1.86 -10.69 8.74
N PHE A 86 1.78 -10.26 7.48
CA PHE A 86 0.49 -10.08 6.80
C PHE A 86 0.08 -11.41 6.18
N ALA A 87 -0.39 -12.30 7.05
CA ALA A 87 -0.73 -13.68 6.75
C ALA A 87 -2.25 -13.87 6.70
N PHE A 88 -2.75 -14.52 5.66
CA PHE A 88 -4.17 -14.71 5.41
C PHE A 88 -4.49 -16.13 4.95
N LEU A 89 -5.48 -16.76 5.57
CA LEU A 89 -5.98 -18.08 5.20
C LEU A 89 -7.07 -17.98 4.14
N LYS A 90 -7.04 -18.89 3.17
CA LYS A 90 -8.15 -19.09 2.25
C LYS A 90 -9.34 -19.65 3.03
N SER A 91 -10.37 -18.84 3.22
CA SER A 91 -11.61 -19.25 3.87
C SER A 91 -12.67 -19.60 2.83
N GLU A 92 -13.34 -20.73 3.07
CA GLU A 92 -14.74 -20.90 2.70
C GLU A 92 -15.62 -20.25 3.78
N PRO A 93 -16.83 -19.76 3.43
CA PRO A 93 -17.72 -19.12 4.38
C PRO A 93 -18.25 -20.15 5.39
N VAL A 94 -17.53 -20.35 6.49
CA VAL A 94 -18.09 -21.01 7.66
C VAL A 94 -19.04 -19.98 8.30
N LYS A 95 -20.34 -20.22 8.14
CA LYS A 95 -21.39 -19.56 8.94
C LYS A 95 -21.16 -19.92 10.41
N THR A 96 -20.41 -19.11 11.13
CA THR A 96 -20.41 -19.14 12.60
C THR A 96 -21.34 -18.05 13.09
N THR A 97 -22.49 -18.51 13.56
CA THR A 97 -23.52 -17.81 14.30
C THR A 97 -22.93 -16.88 15.36
N ALA A 98 -23.30 -15.60 15.27
CA ALA A 98 -23.14 -14.66 16.37
C ALA A 98 -23.97 -15.14 17.58
N PRO A 99 -23.44 -15.10 18.81
CA PRO A 99 -24.29 -15.11 19.98
C PRO A 99 -24.94 -13.74 20.13
N THR A 100 -26.26 -13.76 20.06
CA THR A 100 -27.16 -12.69 20.50
C THR A 100 -26.90 -12.34 21.95
N VAL A 101 -26.70 -11.05 22.25
CA VAL A 101 -27.17 -10.49 23.51
C VAL A 101 -27.95 -9.21 23.23
N SER A 102 -29.23 -9.31 23.52
CA SER A 102 -30.23 -8.27 23.55
C SER A 102 -30.05 -7.41 24.80
N ALA A 103 -30.12 -6.09 24.65
CA ALA A 103 -30.80 -5.20 25.60
C ALA A 103 -30.90 -3.78 25.01
N ALA A 104 -32.11 -3.40 24.61
CA ALA A 104 -32.53 -2.01 24.42
C ALA A 104 -32.74 -1.32 25.79
N ILE A 105 -32.63 0.01 25.88
CA ILE A 105 -33.71 1.01 26.24
C ILE A 105 -33.26 2.44 25.75
N PRO A 106 -34.03 3.56 25.87
CA PRO A 106 -34.60 4.32 24.75
C PRO A 106 -34.09 5.79 24.60
N VAL A 107 -34.62 6.48 23.58
CA VAL A 107 -34.38 7.88 23.12
C VAL A 107 -34.60 8.97 24.21
N PRO A 108 -34.07 10.21 24.07
CA PRO A 108 -34.81 11.22 23.31
C PRO A 108 -33.95 12.19 22.46
N THR A 109 -34.55 12.63 21.35
CA THR A 109 -34.16 13.74 20.49
C THR A 109 -34.16 15.07 21.23
N PRO A 110 -33.38 16.07 20.76
CA PRO A 110 -34.06 17.23 20.21
C PRO A 110 -33.39 17.79 18.94
N THR A 111 -34.22 18.16 17.97
CA THR A 111 -33.89 19.13 16.90
C THR A 111 -33.77 20.53 17.47
N PRO A 112 -33.00 21.44 16.82
CA PRO A 112 -33.72 22.51 16.13
C PRO A 112 -33.12 22.95 14.76
N LYS A 113 -34.09 23.28 13.90
CA LYS A 113 -34.18 24.22 12.76
C LYS A 113 -32.92 24.93 12.17
N VAL A 114 -32.84 24.78 10.84
CA VAL A 114 -32.72 25.80 9.77
C VAL A 114 -31.55 26.80 9.84
N ASN A 115 -30.65 26.73 8.84
CA ASN A 115 -30.49 27.86 7.93
C ASN A 115 -29.86 27.48 6.58
N LYS A 116 -30.56 27.84 5.51
CA LYS A 116 -30.05 27.82 4.14
C LYS A 116 -29.18 29.07 3.95
N SER A 117 -27.92 28.89 3.60
CA SER A 117 -27.13 29.95 2.98
C SER A 117 -26.28 29.39 1.86
N LYS A 118 -26.60 29.83 0.64
CA LYS A 118 -25.69 29.79 -0.51
C LYS A 118 -24.45 30.63 -0.17
N PRO A 119 -23.28 30.26 -0.72
CA PRO A 119 -22.46 31.26 -1.41
C PRO A 119 -22.11 30.75 -2.80
N LEU A 120 -22.59 31.40 -3.86
CA LEU A 120 -21.90 32.48 -4.58
C LEU A 120 -20.54 32.05 -5.15
N LEU A 121 -20.63 31.62 -6.41
CA LEU A 121 -19.55 31.52 -7.38
C LEU A 121 -18.61 32.72 -7.31
N ARG A 122 -17.30 32.45 -7.25
CA ARG A 122 -16.27 33.37 -7.73
C ARG A 122 -15.25 32.62 -8.59
N PRO A 123 -14.62 33.32 -9.55
CA PRO A 123 -14.20 32.76 -10.82
C PRO A 123 -12.87 32.01 -10.71
N ARG A 124 -12.77 30.97 -11.51
CA ARG A 124 -11.56 30.18 -11.76
C ARG A 124 -10.60 31.04 -12.61
N PRO A 125 -9.34 31.27 -12.20
CA PRO A 125 -8.35 31.77 -13.14
C PRO A 125 -8.08 30.69 -14.19
N THR A 126 -8.10 31.12 -15.44
CA THR A 126 -7.84 30.37 -16.66
C THR A 126 -6.49 29.64 -16.58
N ILE A 127 -6.54 28.30 -16.63
CA ILE A 127 -5.35 27.50 -16.91
C ILE A 127 -5.06 27.69 -18.38
N GLY A 128 -4.00 28.44 -18.68
CA GLY A 128 -3.37 28.49 -19.98
C GLY A 128 -3.05 27.06 -20.41
N ASN A 129 -3.69 26.67 -21.50
CA ASN A 129 -3.50 25.40 -22.16
C ASN A 129 -2.23 25.53 -23.00
N GLU A 130 -1.06 25.24 -22.42
CA GLU A 130 0.18 25.21 -23.17
C GLU A 130 0.91 23.86 -23.01
N ALA A 131 1.18 23.29 -24.19
CA ALA A 131 2.15 22.25 -24.48
C ALA A 131 1.92 20.88 -23.85
N ARG A 132 1.06 20.10 -24.50
CA ARG A 132 1.17 18.64 -24.60
C ARG A 132 2.45 18.29 -25.36
N GLY A 133 3.59 18.45 -24.69
CA GLY A 133 4.89 17.96 -25.17
C GLY A 133 4.97 16.46 -24.93
N GLN A 134 5.11 15.68 -26.00
CA GLN A 134 5.45 14.26 -25.92
C GLN A 134 6.84 14.15 -25.29
N ALA A 135 6.91 13.72 -24.02
CA ALA A 135 8.16 13.36 -23.36
C ALA A 135 8.49 11.88 -23.64
N PRO A 136 9.77 11.52 -23.86
CA PRO A 136 10.18 10.21 -24.36
C PRO A 136 9.93 9.11 -23.34
N ALA A 137 9.49 7.92 -23.78
CA ALA A 137 9.14 6.78 -22.91
C ALA A 137 10.35 6.08 -22.21
N LYS A 138 11.59 6.41 -22.57
CA LYS A 138 12.82 5.73 -22.11
C LYS A 138 13.32 6.12 -20.69
N PRO A 139 13.24 7.39 -20.23
CA PRO A 139 13.66 7.79 -18.88
C PRO A 139 12.73 7.28 -17.78
N LEU A 140 11.43 7.12 -18.08
CA LEU A 140 10.44 6.68 -17.10
C LEU A 140 10.65 5.22 -16.66
N ALA A 141 11.00 4.33 -17.61
CA ALA A 141 11.30 2.94 -17.30
C ALA A 141 12.53 2.79 -16.38
N LYS A 142 13.62 3.52 -16.69
CA LYS A 142 14.83 3.53 -15.86
C LYS A 142 14.59 4.13 -14.47
N ALA A 143 13.76 5.18 -14.38
CA ALA A 143 13.34 5.72 -13.11
C ALA A 143 12.60 4.66 -12.29
N SER A 144 11.64 3.95 -12.88
CA SER A 144 10.91 2.88 -12.21
C SER A 144 11.82 1.74 -11.73
N GLU A 145 12.76 1.29 -12.57
CA GLU A 145 13.76 0.28 -12.19
C GLU A 145 14.63 0.73 -11.01
N SER A 146 15.05 1.99 -11.02
CA SER A 146 15.83 2.58 -9.94
C SER A 146 15.04 2.65 -8.62
N LEU A 147 13.74 2.99 -8.65
CA LEU A 147 12.87 2.95 -7.46
C LEU A 147 12.76 1.53 -6.89
N ILE A 148 12.59 0.52 -7.76
CA ILE A 148 12.52 -0.89 -7.37
C ILE A 148 13.85 -1.32 -6.73
N ALA A 149 14.98 -0.86 -7.26
CA ALA A 149 16.30 -1.16 -6.70
C ALA A 149 16.45 -0.60 -5.28
N VAL A 150 16.09 0.67 -5.04
CA VAL A 150 16.11 1.30 -3.71
C VAL A 150 15.30 0.48 -2.72
N GLU A 151 14.07 0.13 -3.08
CA GLU A 151 13.18 -0.63 -2.21
C GLU A 151 13.73 -2.03 -1.90
N ARG A 152 14.22 -2.74 -2.91
CA ARG A 152 14.81 -4.08 -2.73
C ARG A 152 15.99 -4.05 -1.76
N ILE A 153 16.85 -3.04 -1.88
CA ILE A 153 18.03 -2.88 -1.01
C ILE A 153 17.60 -2.52 0.41
N ALA A 154 16.61 -1.64 0.57
CA ALA A 154 16.05 -1.28 1.87
C ALA A 154 15.46 -2.51 2.58
N ASN A 155 14.71 -3.35 1.86
CA ASN A 155 14.15 -4.59 2.43
C ASN A 155 15.21 -5.63 2.81
N ALA A 156 16.37 -5.59 2.17
CA ALA A 156 17.50 -6.43 2.52
C ALA A 156 18.23 -5.95 3.80
N GLY A 157 17.75 -4.88 4.44
CA GLY A 157 18.37 -4.28 5.63
C GLY A 157 19.67 -3.53 5.33
N ARG A 158 20.04 -3.36 4.06
CA ARG A 158 21.25 -2.64 3.63
C ARG A 158 20.96 -1.13 3.60
N VAL A 159 20.68 -0.56 4.76
CA VAL A 159 20.15 0.81 4.94
C VAL A 159 21.03 1.87 4.28
N LYS A 160 22.36 1.84 4.51
CA LYS A 160 23.30 2.82 3.95
C LYS A 160 23.33 2.80 2.41
N GLU A 161 23.38 1.60 1.82
CA GLU A 161 23.36 1.44 0.36
C GLU A 161 22.01 1.89 -0.22
N ALA A 162 20.89 1.58 0.45
CA ALA A 162 19.57 2.04 0.02
C ALA A 162 19.49 3.57 -0.04
N GLN A 163 20.10 4.26 0.94
CA GLN A 163 20.16 5.71 0.98
C GLN A 163 21.00 6.28 -0.17
N GLU A 164 22.16 5.69 -0.46
CA GLU A 164 23.01 6.10 -1.57
C GLU A 164 22.30 5.97 -2.92
N VAL A 165 21.66 4.82 -3.16
CA VAL A 165 20.90 4.57 -4.39
C VAL A 165 19.69 5.50 -4.48
N ALA A 166 19.03 5.82 -3.35
CA ALA A 166 17.91 6.76 -3.35
C ALA A 166 18.33 8.19 -3.68
N LEU A 167 19.48 8.62 -3.17
CA LEU A 167 20.06 9.93 -3.50
C LEU A 167 20.55 9.98 -4.96
N ALA A 168 21.09 8.89 -5.49
CA ALA A 168 21.45 8.78 -6.90
C ALA A 168 20.20 8.90 -7.79
N HIS A 169 19.11 8.21 -7.44
CA HIS A 169 17.82 8.33 -8.13
C HIS A 169 17.35 9.78 -8.18
N LEU A 170 17.40 10.49 -7.05
CA LEU A 170 16.99 11.90 -6.96
C LEU A 170 17.82 12.81 -7.87
N LYS A 171 19.12 12.52 -8.04
CA LYS A 171 20.00 13.28 -8.93
C LYS A 171 19.72 13.01 -10.41
N GLU A 172 19.44 11.75 -10.75
CA GLU A 172 19.28 11.32 -12.15
C GLU A 172 17.87 11.58 -12.70
N PHE A 173 16.84 11.25 -11.92
CA PHE A 173 15.43 11.29 -12.36
C PHE A 173 14.62 12.40 -11.71
N GLY A 174 15.18 13.06 -10.69
CA GLY A 174 14.55 14.17 -10.00
C GLY A 174 13.63 13.77 -8.83
N PRO A 175 13.03 14.76 -8.16
CA PRO A 175 12.16 14.54 -7.01
C PRO A 175 10.83 13.90 -7.41
N SER A 176 10.46 12.82 -6.72
CA SER A 176 9.14 12.21 -6.81
C SER A 176 8.60 11.87 -5.42
N ALA A 177 7.28 11.75 -5.30
CA ALA A 177 6.68 11.40 -4.02
C ALA A 177 7.16 10.01 -3.54
N GLN A 178 7.30 9.06 -4.47
CA GLN A 178 7.74 7.69 -4.18
C GLN A 178 9.16 7.63 -3.64
N ILE A 179 10.12 8.37 -4.23
CA ILE A 179 11.51 8.32 -3.75
C ILE A 179 11.68 8.98 -2.39
N PHE A 180 10.93 10.05 -2.10
CA PHE A 180 10.92 10.64 -0.76
C PHE A 180 10.27 9.74 0.27
N TYR A 181 9.25 8.97 -0.11
CA TYR A 181 8.67 7.93 0.75
C TYR A 181 9.70 6.84 1.06
N LEU A 182 10.37 6.29 0.04
CA LEU A 182 11.41 5.27 0.21
C LEU A 182 12.59 5.77 1.06
N LEU A 183 13.03 7.01 0.84
CA LEU A 183 14.08 7.64 1.64
C LEU A 183 13.64 7.78 3.11
N GLY A 184 12.37 8.12 3.35
CA GLY A 184 11.81 8.17 4.70
C GLY A 184 11.81 6.81 5.40
N LEU A 185 11.48 5.73 4.68
CA LEU A 185 11.55 4.37 5.22
C LEU A 185 12.98 3.98 5.60
N VAL A 186 13.93 4.26 4.72
CA VAL A 186 15.36 3.97 4.94
C VAL A 186 15.88 4.73 6.17
N GLN A 187 15.53 6.01 6.30
CA GLN A 187 15.93 6.84 7.43
C GLN A 187 15.27 6.41 8.75
N ASP A 188 14.00 5.99 8.72
CA ASP A 188 13.32 5.46 9.91
C ASP A 188 13.97 4.14 10.37
N ALA A 189 14.35 3.27 9.43
CA ALA A 189 15.11 2.06 9.71
C ALA A 189 16.52 2.34 10.27
N ASP A 190 17.14 3.46 9.88
CA ASP A 190 18.44 3.92 10.40
C ASP A 190 18.33 4.62 11.78
N GLY A 191 17.11 4.77 12.33
CA GLY A 191 16.87 5.52 13.56
C GLY A 191 16.93 7.05 13.41
N ALA A 192 17.10 7.56 12.18
CA ALA A 192 17.14 8.97 11.85
C ALA A 192 15.73 9.59 11.77
N ALA A 193 14.97 9.48 12.86
CA ALA A 193 13.56 9.86 12.93
C ALA A 193 13.24 11.31 12.46
N PRO A 194 14.05 12.35 12.78
CA PRO A 194 13.80 13.70 12.28
C PRO A 194 13.89 13.81 10.74
N GLN A 195 14.85 13.09 10.15
CA GLN A 195 15.09 13.10 8.71
C GLN A 195 13.98 12.32 8.00
N ALA A 196 13.59 11.17 8.55
CA ALA A 196 12.47 10.37 8.06
C ALA A 196 11.18 11.19 8.01
N ALA A 197 10.87 11.93 9.07
CA ALA A 197 9.69 12.81 9.12
C ALA A 197 9.73 13.88 8.03
N GLN A 198 10.89 14.48 7.77
CA GLN A 198 11.06 15.46 6.70
C GLN A 198 10.85 14.85 5.32
N SER A 199 11.39 13.64 5.08
CA SER A 199 11.22 12.90 3.83
C SER A 199 9.76 12.53 3.58
N TYR A 200 9.04 12.04 4.60
CA TYR A 200 7.60 11.79 4.46
C TYR A 200 6.81 13.07 4.19
N ARG A 201 7.14 14.20 4.83
CA ARG A 201 6.50 15.48 4.54
C ARG A 201 6.74 15.94 3.11
N LYS A 202 7.95 15.75 2.57
CA LYS A 202 8.26 16.01 1.14
C LYS A 202 7.43 15.12 0.21
N ALA A 203 7.28 13.84 0.54
CA ALA A 203 6.40 12.94 -0.21
C ALA A 203 4.94 13.44 -0.22
N LEU A 204 4.45 13.89 0.93
CA LEU A 204 3.08 14.44 1.07
C LEU A 204 2.90 15.82 0.44
N TYR A 205 3.98 16.60 0.29
CA TYR A 205 3.94 17.85 -0.45
C TYR A 205 3.70 17.61 -1.94
N LEU A 206 4.41 16.62 -2.52
CA LEU A 206 4.24 16.25 -3.93
C LEU A 206 2.96 15.45 -4.18
N ALA A 207 2.59 14.56 -3.26
CA ALA A 207 1.39 13.74 -3.33
C ALA A 207 0.58 13.85 -2.03
N PRO A 208 -0.33 14.84 -1.93
CA PRO A 208 -1.14 15.09 -0.73
C PRO A 208 -1.99 13.92 -0.24
N ASN A 209 -2.25 12.93 -1.10
CA ASN A 209 -3.06 11.75 -0.81
C ASN A 209 -2.23 10.45 -0.76
N HIS A 210 -0.90 10.53 -0.70
CA HIS A 210 -0.04 9.36 -0.61
C HIS A 210 -0.27 8.62 0.71
N ARG A 211 -0.95 7.48 0.63
CA ARG A 211 -1.50 6.78 1.79
C ARG A 211 -0.40 6.24 2.70
N GLU A 212 0.62 5.65 2.09
CA GLU A 212 1.77 5.06 2.75
C GLU A 212 2.55 6.12 3.53
N ALA A 213 2.87 7.26 2.91
CA ALA A 213 3.54 8.36 3.59
C ALA A 213 2.71 8.93 4.76
N LEU A 214 1.38 9.00 4.63
CA LEU A 214 0.49 9.39 5.74
C LEU A 214 0.56 8.39 6.91
N ILE A 215 0.53 7.08 6.62
CA ILE A 215 0.60 6.02 7.63
C ILE A 215 1.94 6.07 8.37
N HIS A 216 3.04 6.08 7.63
CA HIS A 216 4.38 6.02 8.23
C HIS A 216 4.72 7.28 9.03
N LEU A 217 4.33 8.47 8.54
CA LEU A 217 4.51 9.69 9.32
C LEU A 217 3.64 9.70 10.59
N ALA A 218 2.39 9.23 10.53
CA ALA A 218 1.54 9.14 11.72
C ALA A 218 2.12 8.18 12.77
N LEU A 219 2.64 7.02 12.34
CA LEU A 219 3.31 6.07 13.23
C LEU A 219 4.56 6.68 13.86
N LEU A 220 5.37 7.38 13.07
CA LEU A 220 6.58 8.04 13.54
C LEU A 220 6.27 9.13 14.58
N LEU A 221 5.25 9.96 14.34
CA LEU A 221 4.82 10.99 15.30
C LEU A 221 4.30 10.38 16.60
N ARG A 222 3.57 9.26 16.56
CA ARG A 222 3.17 8.52 17.77
C ARG A 222 4.36 8.04 18.57
N LYS A 223 5.37 7.47 17.91
CA LYS A 223 6.61 7.03 18.57
C LYS A 223 7.35 8.20 19.24
N GLN A 224 7.23 9.40 18.69
CA GLN A 224 7.81 10.63 19.23
C GLN A 224 6.94 11.32 20.30
N GLY A 225 5.75 10.79 20.60
CA GLY A 225 4.81 11.36 21.57
C GLY A 225 3.91 12.48 21.01
N ASP A 226 4.02 12.81 19.72
CA ASP A 226 3.12 13.77 19.06
C ASP A 226 1.82 13.06 18.62
N HIS A 227 0.96 12.81 19.60
CA HIS A 227 -0.33 12.17 19.38
C HIS A 227 -1.28 13.04 18.55
N ASN A 228 -1.24 14.36 18.74
CA ASN A 228 -2.08 15.32 18.02
C ASN A 228 -1.76 15.32 16.51
N GLY A 229 -0.48 15.40 16.16
CA GLY A 229 -0.04 15.34 14.76
C GLY A 229 -0.38 14.00 14.11
N ALA A 230 -0.25 12.90 14.85
CA ALA A 230 -0.61 11.58 14.36
C ALA A 230 -2.12 11.43 14.09
N GLU A 231 -2.97 11.93 14.97
CA GLU A 231 -4.43 11.89 14.77
C GLU A 231 -4.88 12.73 13.58
N ALA A 232 -4.28 13.91 13.38
CA ALA A 232 -4.56 14.75 12.22
C ALA A 232 -4.26 14.02 10.89
N LEU A 233 -3.13 13.30 10.84
CA LEU A 233 -2.76 12.50 9.67
C LEU A 233 -3.67 11.27 9.49
N ALA A 234 -4.06 10.59 10.58
CA ALA A 234 -5.01 9.48 10.53
C ALA A 234 -6.39 9.92 10.02
N GLY A 235 -6.89 11.07 10.48
CA GLY A 235 -8.14 11.66 9.99
C GLY A 235 -8.08 12.01 8.49
N ARG A 236 -6.93 12.47 8.01
CA ARG A 236 -6.70 12.72 6.57
C ARG A 236 -6.65 11.43 5.76
N LEU A 237 -5.99 10.39 6.27
CA LEU A 237 -5.96 9.05 5.66
C LEU A 237 -7.38 8.47 5.51
N GLY A 238 -8.23 8.60 6.54
CA GLY A 238 -9.62 8.14 6.48
C GLY A 238 -10.45 8.84 5.40
N ARG A 239 -10.21 10.14 5.15
CA ARG A 239 -10.86 10.87 4.04
C ARG A 239 -10.38 10.42 2.67
N VAL A 240 -9.08 10.15 2.52
CA VAL A 240 -8.51 9.60 1.29
C VAL A 240 -9.13 8.23 0.98
N GLN A 241 -9.25 7.35 1.99
CA GLN A 241 -9.84 6.02 1.84
C GLN A 241 -11.30 6.06 1.38
N LYS A 242 -12.13 6.93 1.99
CA LYS A 242 -13.54 7.09 1.60
C LYS A 242 -13.71 7.56 0.16
N ARG A 243 -12.79 8.41 -0.32
CA ARG A 243 -12.81 8.93 -1.69
C ARG A 243 -12.31 7.93 -2.74
N SER A 244 -11.55 6.91 -2.33
CA SER A 244 -11.10 5.83 -3.21
C SER A 244 -12.09 4.67 -3.32
N GLY A 245 -13.14 4.65 -2.50
CA GLY A 245 -14.15 3.58 -2.43
C GLY A 245 -15.54 4.00 -2.90
N SER A 246 -15.68 5.17 -3.52
CA SER A 246 -16.90 5.68 -4.16
C SER A 246 -16.62 5.96 -5.63
#